data_AF-A0A8J6KUW2-F1
#
_entry.id   AF-A0A8J6KUW2-F1
#
_cell.length_a   1.000
_cell.length_b   1.000
_cell.length_c   1.000
_cell.angle_alpha   90.00
_cell.angle_beta   90.00
_cell.angle_gamma   90.00
#
_symmetry.space_group_name_H-M   'P 1'
#
loop_
_entity.id
_entity.type
_entity.pdbx_description
1 polymer ?
#
loop_
_entity_poly.entity_id
_entity_poly.type
_entity_poly.pdbx_seq_one_letter_code
_entity_poly.pdbx_strand_id
1 'polypeptide(L)'
;MQAQRDNPSLRWSLSLLLLLGLVLPLVFSQTLSYREAVLRAVDDFNQQSLDTNLYRLLDMDSQPSGDEDPDALNYMRFRVKETVCDKATYQTPEQCNFREHGLVKQCVATVNQGTDSFTDIRCKGPGTQPQQFKNVGRIAGLLRRGGLKIGEKIQKLGQKIRDFFQKITPEVEK
;
A
#
# COMPACT_ATOMS: atom_id res chain seq x y z
N MET A 1 -18.47 57.36 -31.09
CA MET A 1 -18.73 55.93 -30.79
C MET A 1 -17.47 55.15 -31.11
N GLN A 2 -16.81 54.59 -30.10
CA GLN A 2 -15.52 53.91 -30.24
C GLN A 2 -15.74 52.53 -30.86
N ALA A 3 -15.15 52.28 -32.03
CA ALA A 3 -15.16 50.97 -32.66
C ALA A 3 -14.28 50.02 -31.84
N GLN A 4 -14.92 49.02 -31.25
CA GLN A 4 -14.26 47.93 -30.56
C GLN A 4 -13.43 47.16 -31.60
N ARG A 5 -12.10 47.30 -31.50
CA ARG A 5 -11.15 46.68 -32.42
C ARG A 5 -10.99 45.23 -31.98
N ASP A 6 -11.86 44.36 -32.49
CA ASP A 6 -11.75 42.92 -32.29
C ASP A 6 -10.45 42.45 -32.94
N ASN A 7 -9.44 42.19 -32.09
CA ASN A 7 -8.14 41.70 -32.54
C ASN A 7 -8.23 40.18 -32.75
N PRO A 8 -8.18 39.70 -34.01
CA PRO A 8 -8.36 38.28 -34.30
C PRO A 8 -7.27 37.44 -33.63
N SER A 9 -6.06 37.95 -33.42
CA SER A 9 -4.99 37.18 -32.78
C SER A 9 -5.29 36.84 -31.30
N LEU A 10 -5.99 37.72 -30.59
CA LEU A 10 -6.37 37.52 -29.20
C LEU A 10 -7.51 36.48 -29.08
N ARG A 11 -8.42 36.48 -30.05
CA ARG A 11 -9.46 35.44 -30.17
C ARG A 11 -8.86 34.06 -30.41
N TRP A 12 -7.87 33.97 -31.29
CA TRP A 12 -7.20 32.71 -31.61
C TRP A 12 -6.33 32.20 -30.45
N SER A 13 -5.66 33.10 -29.73
CA SER A 13 -4.87 32.72 -28.54
C SER A 13 -5.75 32.27 -27.37
N LEU A 14 -6.91 32.92 -27.13
CA LEU A 14 -7.89 32.45 -26.15
C LEU A 14 -8.46 31.08 -26.54
N SER A 15 -8.77 30.85 -27.83
CA SER A 15 -9.23 29.55 -28.31
C SER A 15 -8.19 28.45 -28.11
N LEU A 16 -6.89 28.75 -28.31
CA LEU A 16 -5.81 27.80 -28.10
C LEU A 16 -5.58 27.50 -26.61
N LEU A 17 -5.70 28.51 -25.74
CA LEU A 17 -5.64 28.35 -24.28
C LEU A 17 -6.84 27.54 -23.74
N LEU A 18 -8.03 27.71 -24.32
CA LEU A 18 -9.22 26.91 -23.98
C LEU A 18 -9.03 25.43 -24.35
N LEU A 19 -8.34 25.15 -25.46
CA LEU A 19 -7.98 23.79 -25.90
C LEU A 19 -6.88 23.15 -25.02
N LEU A 20 -5.94 23.95 -24.47
CA LEU A 20 -4.88 23.45 -23.58
C LEU A 20 -5.34 23.21 -22.12
N GLY A 21 -6.45 23.82 -21.70
CA GLY A 21 -6.93 23.75 -20.32
C GLY A 21 -7.71 22.48 -19.95
N LEU A 22 -7.98 21.59 -20.90
CA LEU A 22 -8.86 20.43 -20.72
C LEU A 22 -8.12 19.08 -20.69
N VAL A 23 -6.93 19.03 -20.07
CA VAL A 23 -6.39 17.74 -19.62
C VAL A 23 -7.01 17.44 -18.26
N LEU A 24 -8.29 17.02 -18.26
CA LEU A 24 -8.83 16.38 -17.07
C LEU A 24 -8.02 15.11 -16.82
N PRO A 25 -7.43 14.89 -15.63
CA PRO A 25 -7.06 13.55 -15.25
C PRO A 25 -8.36 12.75 -15.21
N LEU A 26 -8.56 11.87 -16.19
CA LEU A 26 -9.54 10.81 -16.09
C LEU A 26 -9.12 9.95 -14.91
N VAL A 27 -9.72 10.21 -13.75
CA VAL A 27 -9.61 9.34 -12.59
C VAL A 27 -10.42 8.10 -12.94
N PHE A 28 -9.80 7.15 -13.63
CA PHE A 28 -10.38 5.84 -13.86
C PHE A 28 -10.53 5.16 -12.50
N SER A 29 -11.74 5.18 -11.95
CA SER A 29 -12.08 4.32 -10.83
C SER A 29 -12.18 2.91 -11.40
N GLN A 30 -11.15 2.08 -11.18
CA GLN A 30 -11.18 0.69 -11.59
C GLN A 30 -12.04 -0.07 -10.58
N THR A 31 -13.28 -0.37 -10.92
CA THR A 31 -14.07 -1.30 -10.13
C THR A 31 -13.50 -2.70 -10.37
N LEU A 32 -12.73 -3.22 -9.42
CA LEU A 32 -12.29 -4.61 -9.44
C LEU A 32 -13.47 -5.57 -9.44
N SER A 33 -13.37 -6.66 -10.19
CA SER A 33 -14.28 -7.79 -10.00
C SER A 33 -14.10 -8.39 -8.59
N TYR A 34 -15.13 -9.06 -8.07
CA TYR A 34 -15.08 -9.71 -6.75
C TYR A 34 -13.87 -10.64 -6.61
N ARG A 35 -13.55 -11.40 -7.67
CA ARG A 35 -12.38 -12.29 -7.69
C ARG A 35 -11.06 -11.53 -7.64
N GLU A 36 -10.92 -10.44 -8.39
CA GLU A 36 -9.71 -9.62 -8.37
C GLU A 36 -9.51 -8.94 -7.02
N ALA A 37 -10.61 -8.51 -6.37
CA ALA A 37 -10.56 -7.98 -5.02
C ALA A 37 -10.08 -9.05 -4.01
N VAL A 38 -10.57 -10.29 -4.11
CA VAL A 38 -10.08 -11.38 -3.25
C VAL A 38 -8.60 -11.66 -3.50
N LEU A 39 -8.13 -11.67 -4.75
CA LEU A 39 -6.71 -11.88 -5.05
C LEU A 39 -5.84 -10.75 -4.49
N ARG A 40 -6.26 -9.48 -4.64
CA ARG A 40 -5.55 -8.36 -4.03
C ARG A 40 -5.53 -8.44 -2.49
N ALA A 41 -6.60 -8.94 -1.87
CA ALA A 41 -6.63 -9.16 -0.42
C ALA A 41 -5.66 -10.29 0.01
N VAL A 42 -5.45 -11.30 -0.83
CA VAL A 42 -4.44 -12.36 -0.60
C VAL A 42 -3.03 -11.78 -0.67
N ASP A 43 -2.75 -10.89 -1.63
CA ASP A 43 -1.47 -10.20 -1.73
C ASP A 43 -1.20 -9.35 -0.49
N ASP A 44 -2.18 -8.53 -0.09
CA ASP A 44 -2.08 -7.68 1.10
C ASP A 44 -1.89 -8.52 2.38
N PHE A 45 -2.58 -9.65 2.50
CA PHE A 45 -2.37 -10.59 3.60
C PHE A 45 -0.91 -11.09 3.64
N ASN A 46 -0.35 -11.51 2.51
CA ASN A 46 1.03 -11.99 2.45
C ASN A 46 2.03 -10.90 2.85
N GLN A 47 1.81 -9.66 2.40
CA GLN A 47 2.66 -8.52 2.76
C GLN A 47 2.63 -8.21 4.27
N GLN A 48 1.46 -8.30 4.89
CA GLN A 48 1.25 -7.93 6.29
C GLN A 48 1.55 -9.08 7.27
N SER A 49 1.41 -10.33 6.83
CA SER A 49 1.64 -11.50 7.67
C SER A 49 3.11 -11.60 8.10
N LEU A 50 3.33 -12.19 9.28
CA LEU A 50 4.67 -12.54 9.78
C LEU A 50 5.10 -13.96 9.38
N ASP A 51 4.24 -14.69 8.66
CA ASP A 51 4.58 -16.01 8.15
C ASP A 51 5.77 -15.94 7.18
N THR A 52 6.57 -17.02 7.15
CA THR A 52 7.73 -17.15 6.26
C THR A 52 7.30 -17.52 4.83
N ASN A 53 6.34 -18.43 4.72
CA ASN A 53 5.88 -18.96 3.45
C ASN A 53 4.75 -18.11 2.87
N LEU A 54 4.68 -18.06 1.54
CA LEU A 54 3.54 -17.47 0.84
C LEU A 54 2.30 -18.33 1.04
N TYR A 55 1.16 -17.66 1.11
CA TYR A 55 -0.16 -18.25 1.06
C TYR A 55 -0.82 -17.92 -0.26
N ARG A 56 -1.46 -18.91 -0.87
CA ARG A 56 -2.21 -18.77 -2.10
C ARG A 56 -3.70 -18.99 -1.82
N LEU A 57 -4.54 -18.29 -2.57
CA LEU A 57 -5.99 -18.52 -2.55
C LEU A 57 -6.31 -20.00 -2.82
N LEU A 58 -6.99 -20.64 -1.87
CA LEU A 58 -7.50 -22.00 -1.99
C LEU A 58 -8.90 -21.99 -2.62
N ASP A 59 -9.81 -21.21 -2.02
CA ASP A 59 -11.18 -21.01 -2.47
C ASP A 59 -11.78 -19.73 -1.87
N MET A 60 -12.90 -19.29 -2.44
CA MET A 60 -13.67 -18.12 -1.98
C MET A 60 -15.16 -18.42 -1.99
N ASP A 61 -15.91 -17.75 -1.11
CA ASP A 61 -17.37 -17.80 -1.14
C ASP A 61 -17.88 -17.16 -2.45
N SER A 62 -19.03 -17.62 -2.95
CA SER A 62 -19.70 -16.98 -4.08
C SER A 62 -20.03 -15.53 -3.77
N GLN A 63 -19.91 -14.67 -4.79
CA GLN A 63 -20.32 -13.28 -4.66
C GLN A 63 -21.79 -13.20 -4.20
N PRO A 64 -22.11 -12.35 -3.21
CA PRO A 64 -23.48 -12.18 -2.77
C PRO A 64 -24.38 -11.70 -3.92
N SER A 65 -25.63 -12.13 -3.88
CA SER A 65 -26.67 -11.84 -4.87
C SER A 65 -26.92 -10.33 -4.90
N GLY A 66 -27.28 -9.76 -6.07
CA GLY A 66 -27.55 -8.32 -6.19
C GLY A 66 -28.72 -7.79 -5.34
N ASP A 67 -29.57 -8.69 -4.80
CA ASP A 67 -30.65 -8.36 -3.87
C ASP A 67 -30.18 -8.30 -2.40
N GLU A 68 -28.94 -8.72 -2.12
CA GLU A 68 -28.34 -8.58 -0.81
C GLU A 68 -27.84 -7.15 -0.60
N ASP A 69 -27.66 -6.78 0.67
CA ASP A 69 -27.15 -5.48 1.09
C ASP A 69 -26.00 -5.01 0.18
N PRO A 70 -26.05 -3.80 -0.43
CA PRO A 70 -24.95 -3.30 -1.25
C PRO A 70 -23.61 -3.28 -0.48
N ASP A 71 -23.64 -3.28 0.86
CA ASP A 71 -22.47 -3.43 1.70
C ASP A 71 -21.95 -4.87 1.82
N ALA A 72 -22.73 -5.89 1.46
CA ALA A 72 -22.30 -7.28 1.39
C ALA A 72 -21.21 -7.49 0.34
N LEU A 73 -21.21 -6.71 -0.75
CA LEU A 73 -20.12 -6.70 -1.75
C LEU A 73 -18.78 -6.24 -1.16
N ASN A 74 -18.83 -5.46 -0.08
CA ASN A 74 -17.63 -5.01 0.61
C ASN A 74 -17.06 -6.08 1.54
N TYR A 75 -17.71 -7.23 1.70
CA TYR A 75 -17.33 -8.27 2.64
C TYR A 75 -17.00 -9.57 1.90
N MET A 76 -15.72 -9.94 1.87
CA MET A 76 -15.25 -11.14 1.15
C MET A 76 -14.77 -12.19 2.14
N ARG A 77 -15.33 -13.41 2.06
CA ARG A 77 -14.80 -14.58 2.77
C ARG A 77 -14.06 -15.48 1.81
N PHE A 78 -12.87 -15.90 2.21
CA PHE A 78 -12.03 -16.78 1.42
C PHE A 78 -11.10 -17.60 2.31
N ARG A 79 -10.55 -18.68 1.75
CA ARG A 79 -9.54 -19.50 2.40
C ARG A 79 -8.23 -19.42 1.63
N VAL A 80 -7.14 -19.35 2.37
CA VAL A 80 -5.79 -19.39 1.83
C VAL A 80 -5.06 -20.61 2.37
N LYS A 81 -4.17 -21.20 1.55
CA LYS A 81 -3.34 -22.33 1.93
C LYS A 81 -1.87 -22.02 1.72
N GLU A 82 -1.06 -22.43 2.69
CA GLU A 82 0.39 -22.30 2.67
C GLU A 82 1.01 -23.01 1.45
N THR A 83 1.99 -22.35 0.84
CA THR A 83 2.70 -22.83 -0.34
C THR A 83 4.11 -23.29 0.01
N VAL A 84 4.79 -23.90 -0.97
CA VAL A 84 6.21 -24.27 -0.85
C VAL A 84 7.17 -23.08 -1.02
N CYS A 85 6.65 -21.92 -1.42
CA CYS A 85 7.45 -20.74 -1.70
C CYS A 85 7.66 -19.91 -0.43
N ASP A 86 8.89 -19.43 -0.25
CA ASP A 86 9.20 -18.39 0.73
C ASP A 86 8.75 -17.02 0.21
N LYS A 87 8.19 -16.20 1.10
CA LYS A 87 7.73 -14.84 0.80
C LYS A 87 8.86 -13.90 0.40
N ALA A 88 10.09 -14.11 0.88
CA ALA A 88 11.24 -13.28 0.54
C ALA A 88 11.70 -13.45 -0.92
N THR A 89 11.35 -14.57 -1.57
CA THR A 89 11.90 -14.94 -2.88
C THR A 89 10.89 -14.79 -4.02
N TYR A 90 9.59 -14.89 -3.74
CA TYR A 90 8.55 -14.97 -4.77
C TYR A 90 7.56 -13.82 -4.69
N GLN A 91 7.12 -13.31 -5.85
CA GLN A 91 6.20 -12.16 -5.94
C GLN A 91 4.75 -12.55 -6.21
N THR A 92 4.49 -13.68 -6.89
CA THR A 92 3.13 -14.06 -7.34
C THR A 92 2.66 -15.37 -6.69
N PRO A 93 1.72 -15.32 -5.74
CA PRO A 93 1.23 -16.51 -5.03
C PRO A 93 0.66 -17.61 -5.95
N GLU A 94 0.08 -17.25 -7.10
CA GLU A 94 -0.59 -18.17 -8.02
C GLU A 94 0.36 -19.15 -8.72
N GLN A 95 1.64 -18.80 -8.83
CA GLN A 95 2.66 -19.65 -9.45
C GLN A 95 3.24 -20.66 -8.45
N CYS A 96 2.93 -20.51 -7.17
CA CYS A 96 3.43 -21.37 -6.12
C CYS A 96 2.48 -22.54 -5.86
N ASN A 97 3.07 -23.74 -5.84
CA ASN A 97 2.35 -24.96 -5.51
C ASN A 97 1.99 -24.97 -4.02
N PHE A 98 0.81 -25.49 -3.70
CA PHE A 98 0.43 -25.71 -2.32
C PHE A 98 1.39 -26.71 -1.66
N ARG A 99 1.74 -26.43 -0.41
CA ARG A 99 2.42 -27.38 0.43
C ARG A 99 1.42 -28.49 0.79
N GLU A 100 1.84 -29.75 0.68
CA GLU A 100 0.96 -30.92 0.87
C GLU A 100 0.18 -30.83 2.19
N HIS A 101 0.92 -30.65 3.29
CA HIS A 101 0.41 -30.45 4.65
C HIS A 101 0.42 -28.97 5.07
N GLY A 102 0.27 -28.07 4.10
CA GLY A 102 0.27 -26.62 4.33
C GLY A 102 -0.90 -26.16 5.20
N LEU A 103 -0.65 -25.17 6.05
CA LEU A 103 -1.68 -24.58 6.89
C LEU A 103 -2.78 -23.93 6.05
N VAL A 104 -4.03 -24.10 6.46
CA VAL A 104 -5.19 -23.42 5.87
C VAL A 104 -5.69 -22.36 6.84
N LYS A 105 -5.87 -21.14 6.35
CA LYS A 105 -6.41 -20.00 7.11
C LYS A 105 -7.68 -19.51 6.44
N GLN A 106 -8.71 -19.24 7.25
CA GLN A 106 -9.94 -18.61 6.80
C GLN A 106 -9.84 -17.11 7.01
N CYS A 107 -10.03 -16.36 5.94
CA CYS A 107 -9.87 -14.92 5.89
C CYS A 107 -11.18 -14.20 5.60
N VAL A 108 -11.27 -12.99 6.12
CA VAL A 108 -12.33 -12.02 5.85
C VAL A 108 -11.66 -10.71 5.50
N ALA A 109 -12.00 -10.13 4.35
CA ALA A 109 -11.52 -8.82 3.94
C ALA A 109 -12.68 -7.85 3.75
N THR A 110 -12.49 -6.59 4.16
CA THR A 110 -13.44 -5.50 3.94
C THR A 110 -12.85 -4.41 3.04
N VAL A 111 -13.53 -4.05 1.95
CA VAL A 111 -13.11 -2.97 1.04
C VAL A 111 -13.53 -1.62 1.62
N ASN A 112 -12.66 -0.61 1.50
CA ASN A 112 -13.03 0.75 1.85
C ASN A 112 -13.76 1.42 0.66
N GLN A 113 -14.96 1.94 0.89
CA GLN A 113 -15.70 2.63 -0.17
C GLN A 113 -14.95 3.91 -0.57
N GLY A 114 -14.54 3.99 -1.84
CA GLY A 114 -13.82 5.14 -2.41
C GLY A 114 -12.30 5.02 -2.48
N THR A 115 -11.72 3.93 -1.95
CA THR A 115 -10.30 3.61 -2.18
C THR A 115 -10.17 2.13 -2.51
N ASP A 116 -9.38 1.81 -3.52
CA ASP A 116 -9.00 0.45 -3.97
C ASP A 116 -8.21 -0.39 -2.94
N SER A 117 -8.21 0.02 -1.67
CA SER A 117 -7.52 -0.59 -0.54
C SER A 117 -8.48 -1.23 0.46
N PHE A 118 -8.02 -2.28 1.15
CA PHE A 118 -8.79 -2.94 2.20
C PHE A 118 -8.62 -2.24 3.54
N THR A 119 -9.72 -2.03 4.26
CA THR A 119 -9.70 -1.44 5.61
C THR A 119 -9.16 -2.45 6.62
N ASP A 120 -9.51 -3.72 6.45
CA ASP A 120 -9.22 -4.77 7.42
C ASP A 120 -9.21 -6.14 6.74
N ILE A 121 -8.16 -6.92 6.99
CA ILE A 121 -8.02 -8.30 6.52
C ILE A 121 -7.73 -9.17 7.75
N ARG A 122 -8.69 -9.99 8.15
CA ARG A 122 -8.59 -10.86 9.33
C ARG A 122 -8.53 -12.31 8.90
N CYS A 123 -7.45 -13.00 9.26
CA CYS A 123 -7.30 -14.43 8.98
C CYS A 123 -7.19 -15.24 10.27
N LYS A 124 -8.00 -16.28 10.40
CA LYS A 124 -8.00 -17.22 11.53
C LYS A 124 -7.58 -18.61 11.06
N GLY A 125 -6.74 -19.28 11.83
CA GLY A 125 -6.29 -20.63 11.56
C GLY A 125 -5.12 -21.03 12.46
N PRO A 126 -4.62 -22.27 12.32
CA PRO A 126 -3.42 -22.71 13.02
C PRO A 126 -2.23 -21.82 12.69
N GLY A 127 -1.40 -21.52 13.69
CA GLY A 127 -0.21 -20.68 13.50
C GLY A 127 -0.50 -19.22 13.14
N THR A 128 -1.74 -18.73 13.25
CA THR A 128 -2.02 -17.29 13.12
C THR A 128 -1.27 -16.53 14.21
N GLN A 129 -0.26 -15.76 13.81
CA GLN A 129 0.36 -14.77 14.69
C GLN A 129 -0.53 -13.53 14.81
N PRO A 130 -0.45 -12.75 15.91
CA PRO A 130 -1.17 -11.49 16.02
C PRO A 130 -0.83 -10.60 14.82
N GLN A 131 -1.84 -10.23 14.04
CA GLN A 131 -1.70 -9.29 12.93
C GLN A 131 -1.28 -7.94 13.52
N GLN A 132 0.03 -7.67 13.57
CA GLN A 132 0.51 -6.33 13.82
C GLN A 132 0.29 -5.55 12.54
N PHE A 133 -0.88 -4.91 12.41
CA PHE A 133 -1.13 -3.88 11.42
C PHE A 133 -0.06 -2.79 11.62
N LYS A 134 1.04 -2.88 10.87
CA LYS A 134 2.02 -1.81 10.83
C LYS A 134 1.32 -0.65 10.13
N ASN A 135 0.80 0.28 10.92
CA ASN A 135 0.33 1.59 10.48
C ASN A 135 1.52 2.42 9.94
N VAL A 136 2.17 1.96 8.87
CA VAL A 136 3.31 2.67 8.25
C VAL A 136 2.83 3.95 7.55
N GLY A 137 1.55 4.01 7.15
CA GLY A 137 0.96 5.15 6.44
C GLY A 137 0.76 6.43 7.27
N ARG A 138 0.66 6.35 8.61
CA ARG A 138 0.41 7.54 9.46
C ARG A 138 1.68 8.22 9.96
N ILE A 139 2.79 7.49 10.09
CA ILE A 139 4.04 8.03 10.65
C ILE A 139 4.81 8.85 9.59
N ALA A 140 4.75 8.45 8.31
CA ALA A 140 5.37 9.20 7.21
C ALA A 140 4.80 10.62 7.07
N GLY A 141 3.50 10.82 7.32
CA GLY A 141 2.86 12.13 7.29
C GLY A 141 3.20 13.03 8.49
N LEU A 142 3.40 12.45 9.67
CA LEU A 142 3.70 13.20 10.89
C LEU A 142 5.15 13.73 10.90
N LEU A 143 6.10 12.96 10.37
CA LEU A 143 7.50 13.38 10.24
C LEU A 143 7.68 14.54 9.24
N ARG A 144 6.83 14.62 8.21
CA ARG A 144 6.89 15.67 7.18
C ARG A 144 6.57 17.08 7.70
N ARG A 145 5.80 17.21 8.80
CA ARG A 145 5.46 18.53 9.38
C ARG A 145 6.21 18.89 10.66
N GLY A 146 6.79 17.92 11.38
CA GLY A 146 7.45 18.17 12.68
C GLY A 146 8.97 17.96 12.75
N GLY A 147 9.60 17.30 11.77
CA GLY A 147 10.95 16.72 11.92
C GLY A 147 12.16 17.62 11.59
N LEU A 148 11.97 18.89 11.23
CA LEU A 148 13.07 19.75 10.72
C LEU A 148 13.76 20.65 11.76
N LYS A 149 13.53 20.46 13.06
CA LYS A 149 14.22 21.23 14.12
C LYS A 149 15.17 20.42 15.02
N ILE A 150 15.29 19.11 14.80
CA ILE A 150 16.10 18.22 15.66
C ILE A 150 17.51 17.96 15.06
N GLY A 151 17.71 18.26 13.77
CA GLY A 151 18.97 17.99 13.05
C GLY A 151 20.21 18.69 13.62
N GLU A 152 20.10 19.96 14.00
CA GLU A 152 21.26 20.73 14.48
C GLU A 152 21.82 20.24 15.82
N LYS A 153 20.96 19.72 16.72
CA LYS A 153 21.40 19.21 18.03
C LYS A 153 22.06 17.84 17.92
N ILE A 154 21.57 16.97 17.03
CA ILE A 154 22.17 15.65 16.80
C ILE A 154 23.55 15.78 16.14
N GLN A 155 23.74 16.76 15.24
CA GLN A 155 25.04 17.00 14.61
C GLN A 155 26.11 17.42 15.64
N LYS A 156 25.78 18.32 16.58
CA LYS A 156 26.70 18.72 17.66
C LYS A 156 27.05 17.56 18.59
N LEU A 157 26.09 16.66 18.88
CA LEU A 157 26.35 15.48 19.69
C LEU A 157 27.27 14.48 18.96
N GLY A 158 27.04 14.25 17.67
CA GLY A 158 27.87 13.36 16.86
C GLY A 158 29.30 13.86 16.68
N GLN A 159 29.50 15.18 16.61
CA GLN A 159 30.84 15.78 16.52
C GLN A 159 31.60 15.60 17.84
N LYS A 160 30.94 15.86 18.99
CA LYS A 160 31.54 15.68 20.32
C LYS A 160 31.91 14.24 20.65
N ILE A 161 31.13 13.26 20.18
CA ILE A 161 31.44 11.83 20.30
C ILE A 161 32.66 11.48 19.44
N ARG A 162 32.76 12.00 18.21
CA ARG A 162 33.93 11.79 17.34
C ARG A 162 35.22 12.32 17.95
N ASP A 163 35.19 13.54 18.49
CA ASP A 163 36.36 14.18 19.10
C ASP A 163 36.83 13.42 20.36
N PHE A 164 35.90 12.84 21.12
CA PHE A 164 36.21 12.01 22.28
C PHE A 164 36.97 10.73 21.88
N PHE A 165 36.52 10.03 20.82
CA PHE A 165 37.20 8.82 20.36
C PHE A 165 38.55 9.09 19.70
N GLN A 166 38.72 10.20 18.98
CA GLN A 166 40.03 10.59 18.42
C GLN A 166 41.07 10.81 19.51
N LYS A 167 40.67 11.40 20.65
CA LYS A 167 41.56 11.67 21.79
C LYS A 167 41.96 10.42 22.58
N ILE A 168 41.22 9.32 22.44
CA ILE A 168 41.44 8.08 23.20
C ILE A 168 42.30 7.07 22.41
N THR A 169 42.63 7.35 21.15
CA THR A 169 43.55 6.49 20.38
C THR A 169 44.95 6.56 21.01
N PRO A 170 45.48 5.48 21.61
CA PRO A 170 46.84 5.47 22.09
C PRO A 170 47.77 5.45 20.87
N GLU A 171 48.71 6.38 20.85
CA GLU A 171 49.84 6.37 19.91
C GLU A 171 50.60 5.06 20.15
N VAL A 172 50.45 4.11 19.22
CA VAL A 172 51.25 2.88 19.20
C VAL A 172 52.65 3.31 18.77
N GLU A 173 53.51 3.43 19.79
CA GLU A 173 54.94 3.72 19.72
C GLU A 173 55.63 2.81 18.68
N LYS A 174 56.51 3.40 17.88
CA LYS A 174 57.55 2.68 17.13
C LYS A 174 58.91 3.23 17.54
#